data_AF-A0A8H6Z495-F1
#
_entry.id   AF-A0A8H6Z495-F1
#
_cell.length_a   1.000
_cell.length_b   1.000
_cell.length_c   1.000
_cell.angle_alpha   90.00
_cell.angle_beta   90.00
_cell.angle_gamma   90.00
#
_symmetry.space_group_name_H-M   'P 1'
#
loop_
_entity.id
_entity.type
_entity.pdbx_description
1 polymer ?
#
loop_
_entity_poly.entity_id
_entity_poly.type
_entity_poly.pdbx_seq_one_letter_code
_entity_poly.pdbx_strand_id
1 'polypeptide(L)'
;MSFQDLVPPKPSTSSSSGDSSLSIQIFKINANVQGIRSLSEQVGTPRDSSTLRTRLRDLTEATRALVHRASEEMRALAAQAPHTPVVKKLVSDLDASVRNFQAAQKFSVGRQRANVVPARPSDHHQTASEPLVDVSEMQSQSQMQAQVVYATEDAFREAEIRERQTAILELETGMADVAQIIRNLADIVERQGEEI
;
A
#
# COMPACT_ATOMS: atom_id res chain seq x y z
N MET A 1 -23.75 -52.89 42.03
CA MET A 1 -24.02 -51.94 40.94
C MET A 1 -23.10 -50.74 41.17
N SER A 2 -22.02 -50.63 40.40
CA SER A 2 -21.04 -49.55 40.56
C SER A 2 -21.28 -48.49 39.49
N PHE A 3 -21.64 -47.29 39.94
CA PHE A 3 -21.62 -46.08 39.13
C PHE A 3 -20.17 -45.60 39.00
N GLN A 4 -19.46 -46.14 38.01
CA GLN A 4 -18.13 -45.67 37.62
C GLN A 4 -18.32 -44.63 36.50
N ASP A 5 -18.02 -43.37 36.85
CA ASP A 5 -17.54 -42.30 35.98
C ASP A 5 -18.26 -42.04 34.65
N LEU A 6 -19.33 -41.23 34.72
CA LEU A 6 -19.73 -40.37 33.61
C LEU A 6 -19.05 -39.00 33.79
N VAL A 7 -17.79 -38.91 33.37
CA VAL A 7 -17.12 -37.61 33.19
C VAL A 7 -17.68 -36.99 31.90
N PRO A 8 -18.33 -35.82 31.94
CA PRO A 8 -18.78 -35.16 30.72
C PRO A 8 -17.57 -34.72 29.87
N PRO A 9 -17.67 -34.75 28.53
CA PRO A 9 -16.57 -34.32 27.67
C PRO A 9 -16.26 -32.84 27.93
N LYS A 10 -14.97 -32.53 28.19
CA LYS A 10 -14.49 -31.15 28.28
C LYS A 10 -14.67 -30.45 26.92
N PRO A 11 -15.18 -29.21 26.88
CA PRO A 11 -15.23 -28.44 25.64
C PRO A 11 -13.80 -28.14 25.16
N SER A 12 -13.53 -28.43 23.89
CA SER A 12 -12.27 -28.14 23.20
C SER A 12 -12.04 -26.63 23.16
N THR A 13 -11.14 -26.11 23.99
CA THR A 13 -10.86 -24.67 24.15
C THR A 13 -9.91 -24.07 23.11
N SER A 14 -9.68 -24.73 21.97
CA SER A 14 -8.70 -24.28 20.97
C SER A 14 -9.18 -23.16 20.03
N SER A 15 -10.48 -22.88 19.95
CA SER A 15 -11.03 -21.89 19.00
C SER A 15 -10.76 -20.43 19.39
N SER A 16 -10.71 -20.10 20.68
CA SER A 16 -10.65 -18.71 21.16
C SER A 16 -9.33 -17.99 20.84
N SER A 17 -8.22 -18.72 20.78
CA SER A 17 -6.91 -18.15 20.46
C SER A 17 -6.79 -17.71 18.99
N GLY A 18 -7.42 -18.46 18.07
CA GLY A 18 -7.44 -18.13 16.64
C GLY A 18 -8.27 -16.88 16.34
N ASP A 19 -9.47 -16.79 16.92
CA ASP A 19 -10.37 -15.64 16.77
C ASP A 19 -9.73 -14.33 17.27
N SER A 20 -9.00 -14.41 18.39
CA SER A 20 -8.28 -13.27 18.98
C SER A 20 -7.11 -12.81 18.09
N SER A 21 -6.33 -13.76 17.54
CA SER A 21 -5.24 -13.45 16.59
C SER A 21 -5.76 -12.72 15.35
N LEU A 22 -6.81 -13.24 14.71
CA LEU A 22 -7.41 -12.64 13.52
C LEU A 22 -7.96 -11.24 13.80
N SER A 23 -8.63 -11.04 14.93
CA SER A 23 -9.12 -9.72 15.35
C SER A 23 -7.98 -8.70 15.46
N ILE A 24 -6.83 -9.11 16.01
CA ILE A 24 -5.64 -8.25 16.10
C ILE A 24 -5.07 -7.95 14.72
N GLN A 25 -5.04 -8.93 13.81
CA GLN A 25 -4.58 -8.71 12.43
C GLN A 25 -5.48 -7.73 11.68
N ILE A 26 -6.80 -7.87 11.78
CA ILE A 26 -7.79 -6.95 11.21
C ILE A 26 -7.58 -5.53 11.74
N PHE A 27 -7.41 -5.38 13.06
CA PHE A 27 -7.13 -4.08 13.67
C PHE A 27 -5.85 -3.45 13.11
N LYS A 28 -4.77 -4.22 12.99
CA LYS A 28 -3.50 -3.76 12.41
C LYS A 28 -3.64 -3.37 10.94
N ILE A 29 -4.41 -4.13 10.15
CA ILE A 29 -4.70 -3.76 8.75
C ILE A 29 -5.37 -2.38 8.71
N ASN A 30 -6.42 -2.15 9.51
CA ASN A 30 -7.11 -0.86 9.55
C ASN A 30 -6.22 0.30 10.01
N ALA A 31 -5.34 0.06 11.00
CA ALA A 31 -4.36 1.06 11.44
C ALA A 31 -3.37 1.41 10.32
N ASN A 32 -2.83 0.41 9.63
CA ASN A 32 -1.94 0.63 8.50
C ASN A 32 -2.64 1.35 7.34
N VAL A 33 -3.91 1.03 7.05
CA VAL A 33 -4.70 1.72 6.02
C VAL A 33 -4.79 3.22 6.30
N GLN A 34 -5.01 3.62 7.55
CA GLN A 34 -4.99 5.03 7.93
C GLN A 34 -3.59 5.65 7.74
N GLY A 35 -2.54 4.93 8.13
CA GLY A 35 -1.15 5.36 7.89
C GLY A 35 -0.83 5.55 6.41
N ILE A 36 -1.25 4.62 5.54
CA ILE A 36 -1.08 4.69 4.09
C ILE A 36 -1.77 5.93 3.53
N ARG A 37 -3.02 6.20 3.94
CA ARG A 37 -3.75 7.40 3.50
C ARG A 37 -3.04 8.69 3.92
N SER A 38 -2.64 8.78 5.19
CA SER A 38 -1.96 9.98 5.72
C SER A 38 -0.61 10.24 5.05
N LEU A 39 0.17 9.18 4.78
CA LEU A 39 1.42 9.30 4.02
C LEU A 39 1.14 9.69 2.57
N SER A 40 0.13 9.08 1.94
CA SER A 40 -0.26 9.40 0.56
C SER A 40 -0.65 10.87 0.41
N GLU A 41 -1.42 11.45 1.33
CA GLU A 41 -1.80 12.87 1.30
C GLU A 41 -0.61 13.83 1.30
N GLN A 42 0.51 13.43 1.89
CA GLN A 42 1.73 14.22 1.94
C GLN A 42 2.56 14.12 0.66
N VAL A 43 2.34 13.10 -0.17
CA VAL A 43 2.98 12.98 -1.49
C VAL A 43 2.53 14.13 -2.39
N GLY A 44 3.49 14.80 -3.02
CA GLY A 44 3.26 16.00 -3.82
C GLY A 44 3.11 17.31 -3.04
N THR A 45 3.31 17.29 -1.72
CA THR A 45 3.28 18.50 -0.89
C THR A 45 4.69 18.93 -0.50
N PRO A 46 4.89 20.10 0.13
CA PRO A 46 6.21 20.48 0.66
C PRO A 46 6.78 19.51 1.71
N ARG A 47 5.97 18.60 2.25
CA ARG A 47 6.41 17.53 3.18
C ARG A 47 6.86 16.26 2.47
N ASP A 48 6.70 16.19 1.15
CA ASP A 48 7.11 15.03 0.37
C ASP A 48 8.63 14.86 0.40
N SER A 49 9.08 13.61 0.51
CA SER A 49 10.50 13.25 0.55
C SER A 49 10.68 11.79 0.16
N SER A 50 11.88 11.43 -0.31
CA SER A 50 12.26 10.04 -0.58
C SER A 50 11.92 9.13 0.62
N THR A 51 12.34 9.51 1.83
CA THR A 51 12.06 8.75 3.07
C THR A 51 10.57 8.52 3.32
N LEU A 52 9.72 9.53 3.07
CA LEU A 52 8.27 9.41 3.23
C LEU A 52 7.70 8.39 2.23
N ARG A 53 8.16 8.41 0.97
CA ARG A 53 7.71 7.47 -0.05
C ARG A 53 8.19 6.05 0.20
N THR A 54 9.41 5.87 0.70
CA THR A 54 9.91 4.56 1.14
C THR A 54 9.03 4.01 2.26
N ARG A 55 8.72 4.81 3.29
CA ARG A 55 7.80 4.41 4.36
C ARG A 55 6.41 4.03 3.84
N LEU A 56 5.88 4.79 2.88
CA LEU A 56 4.59 4.50 2.25
C LEU A 56 4.62 3.15 1.51
N ARG A 57 5.68 2.87 0.75
CA ARG A 57 5.89 1.60 0.07
C ARG A 57 5.98 0.45 1.07
N ASP A 58 6.87 0.56 2.06
CA ASP A 58 7.11 -0.49 3.04
C ASP A 58 5.85 -0.79 3.88
N LEU A 59 5.10 0.25 4.28
CA LEU A 59 3.83 0.07 4.98
C LEU A 59 2.78 -0.61 4.09
N THR A 60 2.74 -0.28 2.80
CA THR A 60 1.83 -0.92 1.83
C THR A 60 2.17 -2.39 1.65
N GLU A 61 3.44 -2.74 1.51
CA GLU A 61 3.91 -4.12 1.38
C GLU A 61 3.65 -4.94 2.66
N ALA A 62 4.00 -4.39 3.82
CA ALA A 62 3.73 -5.03 5.12
C ALA A 62 2.24 -5.29 5.33
N THR A 63 1.38 -4.36 4.90
CA THR A 63 -0.07 -4.52 4.98
C THR A 63 -0.58 -5.59 4.02
N ARG A 64 -0.01 -5.68 2.81
CA ARG A 64 -0.33 -6.75 1.86
C ARG A 64 0.00 -8.12 2.46
N ALA A 65 1.20 -8.29 3.00
CA ALA A 65 1.60 -9.55 3.64
C ALA A 65 0.67 -9.93 4.80
N LEU A 66 0.25 -8.93 5.61
CA LEU A 66 -0.71 -9.14 6.70
C LEU A 66 -2.09 -9.55 6.19
N VAL A 67 -2.57 -8.94 5.10
CA VAL A 67 -3.84 -9.30 4.44
C VAL A 67 -3.78 -10.74 3.91
N HIS A 68 -2.68 -11.16 3.29
CA HIS A 68 -2.51 -12.56 2.84
C HIS A 68 -2.63 -13.54 4.01
N ARG A 69 -1.84 -13.32 5.07
CA ARG A 69 -1.85 -14.18 6.26
C ARG A 69 -3.24 -14.24 6.90
N ALA A 70 -3.87 -13.10 7.13
CA ALA A 70 -5.20 -13.03 7.71
C ALA A 70 -6.24 -13.78 6.87
N SER A 71 -6.11 -13.72 5.54
CA SER A 71 -7.03 -14.40 4.61
C SER A 71 -6.85 -15.92 4.62
N GLU A 72 -5.61 -16.40 4.74
CA GLU A 72 -5.31 -17.83 4.88
C GLU A 72 -5.82 -18.38 6.22
N GLU A 73 -5.54 -17.68 7.32
CA GLU A 73 -6.05 -18.02 8.65
C GLU A 73 -7.59 -18.02 8.68
N MET A 74 -8.22 -17.02 8.06
CA MET A 74 -9.68 -16.93 7.95
C MET A 74 -10.26 -18.13 7.18
N ARG A 75 -9.64 -18.51 6.07
CA ARG A 75 -10.09 -19.67 5.28
C ARG A 75 -9.99 -20.96 6.09
N ALA A 76 -8.89 -21.16 6.81
CA ALA A 76 -8.70 -22.32 7.67
C ALA A 76 -9.73 -22.36 8.81
N LEU A 77 -10.03 -21.20 9.42
CA LEU A 77 -11.02 -21.07 10.48
C LEU A 77 -12.44 -21.36 9.96
N ALA A 78 -12.81 -20.76 8.82
CA ALA A 78 -14.11 -20.96 8.18
C ALA A 78 -14.34 -22.42 7.76
N ALA A 79 -13.29 -23.18 7.43
CA ALA A 79 -13.40 -24.60 7.12
C ALA A 79 -13.61 -25.48 8.37
N GLN A 80 -13.04 -25.09 9.52
CA GLN A 80 -13.11 -25.86 10.76
C GLN A 80 -14.40 -25.62 11.56
N ALA A 81 -14.85 -24.38 11.61
CA ALA A 81 -16.05 -23.96 12.35
C ALA A 81 -16.97 -23.12 11.47
N PRO A 82 -17.47 -23.69 10.34
CA PRO A 82 -18.36 -22.96 9.45
C PRO A 82 -19.63 -22.55 10.20
N HIS A 83 -20.23 -21.42 9.80
CA HIS A 83 -21.52 -20.90 10.29
C HIS A 83 -21.58 -20.40 11.76
N THR A 84 -20.47 -20.34 12.51
CA THR A 84 -20.53 -19.68 13.82
C THR A 84 -20.68 -18.16 13.68
N PRO A 85 -21.41 -17.48 14.58
CA PRO A 85 -21.60 -16.03 14.51
C PRO A 85 -20.28 -15.25 14.62
N VAL A 86 -19.30 -15.80 15.35
CA VAL A 86 -17.96 -15.22 15.48
C VAL A 86 -17.24 -15.26 14.14
N VAL A 87 -17.23 -16.40 13.45
CA VAL A 87 -16.60 -16.53 12.14
C VAL A 87 -17.31 -15.66 11.10
N LYS A 88 -18.65 -15.63 11.06
CA LYS A 88 -19.42 -14.74 10.16
C LYS A 88 -19.01 -13.27 10.33
N LYS A 89 -18.87 -12.81 11.58
CA LYS A 89 -18.40 -11.46 11.88
C LYS A 89 -16.96 -11.24 11.45
N LEU A 90 -16.05 -12.16 11.79
CA LEU A 90 -14.64 -12.06 11.45
C LEU A 90 -14.41 -12.00 9.94
N VAL A 91 -15.13 -12.81 9.14
CA VAL A 91 -15.06 -12.76 7.67
C VAL A 91 -15.54 -11.41 7.15
N SER A 92 -16.68 -10.91 7.64
CA SER A 92 -17.22 -9.60 7.26
C SER A 92 -16.26 -8.46 7.60
N ASP A 93 -15.68 -8.46 8.80
CA ASP A 93 -14.74 -7.44 9.26
C ASP A 93 -13.45 -7.47 8.42
N LEU A 94 -12.95 -8.68 8.09
CA LEU A 94 -11.78 -8.83 7.23
C LEU A 94 -12.07 -8.36 5.80
N ASP A 95 -13.19 -8.74 5.18
CA ASP A 95 -13.57 -8.27 3.83
C ASP A 95 -13.62 -6.73 3.76
N ALA A 96 -14.25 -6.09 4.75
CA ALA A 96 -14.29 -4.63 4.85
C ALA A 96 -12.88 -4.02 4.95
N SER A 97 -12.02 -4.59 5.79
CA SER A 97 -10.63 -4.14 5.94
C SER A 97 -9.81 -4.30 4.66
N VAL A 98 -9.96 -5.41 3.94
CA VAL A 98 -9.24 -5.66 2.68
C VAL A 98 -9.72 -4.70 1.58
N ARG A 99 -11.03 -4.40 1.49
CA ARG A 99 -11.56 -3.40 0.56
C ARG A 99 -11.04 -2.00 0.87
N ASN A 100 -10.99 -1.63 2.15
CA ASN A 100 -10.43 -0.36 2.59
C ASN A 100 -8.93 -0.24 2.25
N PHE A 101 -8.19 -1.34 2.37
CA PHE A 101 -6.80 -1.42 1.94
C PHE A 101 -6.66 -1.25 0.43
N GLN A 102 -7.47 -1.94 -0.37
CA GLN A 102 -7.46 -1.78 -1.83
C GLN A 102 -7.76 -0.32 -2.24
N ALA A 103 -8.71 0.34 -1.58
CA ALA A 103 -9.01 1.75 -1.82
C ALA A 103 -7.81 2.66 -1.46
N ALA A 104 -7.12 2.38 -0.36
CA ALA A 104 -5.92 3.11 0.03
C ALA A 104 -4.74 2.90 -0.94
N GLN A 105 -4.56 1.68 -1.48
CA GLN A 105 -3.58 1.41 -2.53
C GLN A 105 -3.87 2.22 -3.79
N LYS A 106 -5.13 2.22 -4.26
CA LYS A 106 -5.57 3.03 -5.42
C LYS A 106 -5.29 4.52 -5.22
N PHE A 107 -5.60 5.04 -4.03
CA PHE A 107 -5.33 6.43 -3.68
C PHE A 107 -3.83 6.74 -3.69
N SER A 108 -3.01 5.89 -3.06
CA SER A 108 -1.55 6.01 -3.06
C SER A 108 -0.96 6.04 -4.48
N VAL A 109 -1.33 5.06 -5.32
CA VAL A 109 -0.88 4.99 -6.72
C VAL A 109 -1.32 6.21 -7.52
N GLY A 110 -2.59 6.62 -7.39
CA GLY A 110 -3.10 7.82 -8.06
C GLY A 110 -2.33 9.07 -7.67
N ARG A 111 -2.00 9.21 -6.38
CA ARG A 111 -1.24 10.35 -5.87
C ARG A 111 0.22 10.33 -6.34
N GLN A 112 0.88 9.18 -6.32
CA GLN A 112 2.24 9.07 -6.83
C GLN A 112 2.30 9.37 -8.34
N ARG A 113 1.38 8.82 -9.15
CA ARG A 113 1.30 9.10 -10.59
C ARG A 113 1.14 10.58 -10.89
N ALA A 114 0.25 11.27 -10.18
CA ALA A 114 0.03 12.70 -10.36
C ALA A 114 1.28 13.56 -10.08
N ASN A 115 2.24 13.05 -9.30
CA ASN A 115 3.46 13.75 -8.90
C ASN A 115 4.75 13.23 -9.57
N VAL A 116 4.61 12.25 -10.46
CA VAL A 116 5.71 11.71 -11.30
C VAL A 116 5.65 12.25 -12.72
N VAL A 117 4.47 12.68 -13.19
CA VAL A 117 4.37 13.44 -14.45
C VAL A 117 5.00 14.82 -14.22
N PRO A 118 6.10 15.18 -14.91
CA PRO A 118 6.63 16.51 -14.79
C PRO A 118 5.57 17.49 -15.27
N ALA A 119 5.24 18.50 -14.46
CA ALA A 119 4.80 19.77 -15.02
C ALA A 119 5.89 20.13 -16.03
N ARG A 120 5.56 20.11 -17.33
CA ARG A 120 6.49 20.50 -18.39
C ARG A 120 7.18 21.77 -17.89
N PRO A 121 8.52 21.87 -17.92
CA PRO A 121 9.15 23.11 -17.56
C PRO A 121 8.48 24.17 -18.42
N SER A 122 7.76 25.10 -17.77
CA SER A 122 7.23 26.27 -18.46
C SER A 122 8.44 26.89 -19.13
N ASP A 123 8.43 26.92 -20.47
CA ASP A 123 9.41 27.63 -21.28
C ASP A 123 9.61 29.03 -20.71
N HIS A 124 10.61 29.21 -19.84
CA HIS A 124 11.15 30.51 -19.50
C HIS A 124 12.27 30.81 -20.50
N HIS A 125 11.93 30.73 -21.79
CA HIS A 125 12.59 31.52 -22.81
C HIS A 125 11.83 32.85 -22.88
N GLN A 126 12.28 33.83 -22.09
CA GLN A 126 11.97 35.24 -22.31
C GLN A 126 12.88 36.11 -21.44
N THR A 127 14.09 36.39 -21.92
CA THR A 127 14.61 37.76 -21.91
C THR A 127 15.31 38.02 -23.23
N ALA A 128 15.03 39.20 -23.77
CA ALA A 128 15.16 39.61 -25.15
C ALA A 128 16.56 40.21 -25.47
N SER A 129 16.95 40.05 -26.73
CA SER A 129 17.70 41.00 -27.59
C SER A 129 19.05 41.59 -27.14
N GLU A 130 20.06 41.28 -27.96
CA GLU A 130 21.45 41.77 -28.16
C GLU A 130 21.73 43.31 -28.07
N PRO A 131 23.00 43.85 -28.06
CA PRO A 131 24.24 43.29 -28.66
C PRO A 131 25.63 43.52 -28.00
N LEU A 132 26.63 42.77 -28.53
CA LEU A 132 28.08 43.04 -28.69
C LEU A 132 28.88 43.65 -27.51
N VAL A 133 29.62 42.82 -26.76
CA VAL A 133 30.93 43.20 -26.17
C VAL A 133 31.84 41.98 -26.06
N ASP A 134 33.06 42.11 -26.56
CA ASP A 134 34.20 41.19 -26.42
C ASP A 134 34.52 40.94 -24.93
N VAL A 135 34.11 39.78 -24.41
CA VAL A 135 34.48 39.31 -23.07
C VAL A 135 34.90 37.84 -23.17
N SER A 136 36.19 37.66 -23.45
CA SER A 136 37.14 36.75 -22.79
C SER A 136 36.67 35.34 -22.40
N GLU A 137 37.47 34.35 -22.78
CA GLU A 137 37.42 32.90 -22.48
C GLU A 137 36.89 32.48 -21.08
N MET A 138 36.97 33.36 -20.08
CA MET A 138 36.41 33.20 -18.73
C MET A 138 34.86 33.10 -18.70
N GLN A 139 34.17 33.78 -19.61
CA GLN A 139 32.70 33.73 -19.72
C GLN A 139 32.24 32.42 -20.38
N SER A 140 33.02 31.91 -21.34
CA SER A 140 32.82 30.59 -21.97
C SER A 140 33.02 29.44 -20.97
N GLN A 141 34.06 29.52 -20.12
CA GLN A 141 34.31 28.52 -19.09
C GLN A 141 33.21 28.48 -18.02
N SER A 142 32.64 29.64 -17.68
CA SER A 142 31.51 29.77 -16.74
C SER A 142 30.20 29.24 -17.33
N GLN A 143 29.93 29.48 -18.62
CA GLN A 143 28.78 28.88 -19.33
C GLN A 143 28.91 27.36 -19.43
N MET A 144 30.12 26.85 -19.74
CA MET A 144 30.40 25.41 -19.80
C MET A 144 30.22 24.75 -18.42
N GLN A 145 30.70 25.37 -17.33
CA GLN A 145 30.46 24.87 -15.97
C GLN A 145 28.97 24.87 -15.61
N ALA A 146 28.24 25.95 -15.91
CA ALA A 146 26.81 26.01 -15.68
C ALA A 146 26.09 24.89 -16.46
N GLN A 147 26.42 24.70 -17.74
CA GLN A 147 25.83 23.65 -18.58
C GLN A 147 26.12 22.23 -18.05
N VAL A 148 27.33 21.96 -17.56
CA VAL A 148 27.68 20.67 -16.94
C VAL A 148 26.92 20.44 -15.63
N VAL A 149 26.76 21.48 -14.79
CA VAL A 149 25.96 21.41 -13.56
C VAL A 149 24.49 21.15 -13.87
N TYR A 150 23.90 21.86 -14.84
CA TYR A 150 22.52 21.62 -15.29
C TYR A 150 22.32 20.21 -15.83
N ALA A 151 23.24 19.73 -16.69
CA ALA A 151 23.17 18.36 -17.21
C ALA A 151 23.26 17.29 -16.11
N THR A 152 24.05 17.56 -15.06
CA THR A 152 24.17 16.66 -13.91
C THR A 152 22.90 16.68 -13.04
N GLU A 153 22.32 17.85 -12.83
CA GLU A 153 21.07 18.00 -12.06
C GLU A 153 19.87 17.37 -12.80
N ASP A 154 19.79 17.52 -14.12
CA ASP A 154 18.76 16.88 -14.94
C ASP A 154 18.89 15.36 -14.92
N ALA A 155 20.11 14.83 -15.02
CA ALA A 155 20.36 13.39 -14.89
C ALA A 155 19.93 12.84 -13.52
N PHE A 156 20.17 13.59 -12.44
CA PHE A 156 19.71 13.22 -11.09
C PHE A 156 18.19 13.23 -10.98
N ARG A 157 17.53 14.28 -11.49
CA ARG A 157 16.05 14.36 -11.52
C ARG A 157 15.44 13.23 -12.31
N GLU A 158 16.01 12.89 -13.47
CA GLU A 158 15.52 11.80 -14.31
C GLU A 158 15.70 10.44 -13.64
N ALA A 159 16.82 10.23 -12.94
CA ALA A 159 17.03 9.02 -12.13
C ALA A 159 15.99 8.90 -11.02
N GLU A 160 15.68 9.99 -10.30
CA GLU A 160 14.65 9.99 -9.25
C GLU A 160 13.26 9.70 -9.84
N ILE A 161 12.91 10.31 -10.98
CA ILE A 161 11.64 10.03 -11.67
C ILE A 161 11.54 8.55 -12.05
N ARG A 162 12.62 7.97 -12.60
CA ARG A 162 12.67 6.57 -12.99
C ARG A 162 12.49 5.64 -11.79
N GLU A 163 13.16 5.92 -10.68
CA GLU A 163 12.99 5.17 -9.43
C GLU A 163 11.53 5.20 -8.95
N ARG A 164 10.90 6.38 -8.97
CA ARG A 164 9.48 6.51 -8.60
C ARG A 164 8.56 5.73 -9.53
N GLN A 165 8.82 5.73 -10.85
CA GLN A 165 8.02 4.96 -11.81
C GLN A 165 8.10 3.46 -11.53
N THR A 166 9.30 2.94 -11.25
CA THR A 166 9.48 1.53 -10.84
C THR A 166 8.68 1.22 -9.57
N ALA A 167 8.77 2.07 -8.55
CA ALA A 167 8.02 1.87 -7.31
C ALA A 167 6.49 1.88 -7.51
N ILE A 168 5.97 2.73 -8.41
CA ILE A 168 4.55 2.73 -8.77
C ILE A 168 4.15 1.38 -9.39
N LEU A 169 4.93 0.87 -10.34
CA LEU A 169 4.65 -0.42 -11.00
C LEU A 169 4.64 -1.59 -10.01
N GLU A 170 5.55 -1.60 -9.04
CA GLU A 170 5.57 -2.60 -7.96
C GLU A 170 4.30 -2.55 -7.10
N LEU A 171 3.85 -1.34 -6.74
CA LEU A 171 2.61 -1.15 -5.98
C LEU A 171 1.39 -1.65 -6.76
N GLU A 172 1.34 -1.38 -8.06
CA GLU A 172 0.24 -1.78 -8.95
C GLU A 172 0.18 -3.29 -9.19
N THR A 173 1.34 -3.93 -9.39
CA THR A 173 1.40 -5.39 -9.58
C THR A 173 0.77 -6.12 -8.40
N GLY A 174 1.08 -5.68 -7.17
CA GLY A 174 0.50 -6.28 -5.97
C GLY A 174 -0.95 -5.88 -5.66
N MET A 175 -1.66 -5.13 -6.52
CA MET A 175 -3.10 -4.88 -6.37
C MET A 175 -3.97 -6.01 -6.95
N ALA A 176 -3.45 -6.75 -7.93
CA ALA A 176 -4.14 -7.89 -8.52
C ALA A 176 -4.36 -9.01 -7.49
N ASP A 177 -3.35 -9.26 -6.65
CA ASP A 177 -3.40 -10.25 -5.58
C ASP A 177 -4.49 -9.93 -4.56
N VAL A 178 -4.57 -8.66 -4.13
CA VAL A 178 -5.61 -8.20 -3.19
C VAL A 178 -7.00 -8.35 -3.79
N ALA A 179 -7.16 -8.12 -5.10
CA ALA A 179 -8.44 -8.35 -5.77
C ALA A 179 -8.85 -9.84 -5.77
N GLN A 180 -7.89 -10.76 -5.90
CA GLN A 180 -8.16 -12.20 -5.78
C GLN A 180 -8.55 -12.56 -4.35
N ILE A 181 -7.92 -11.96 -3.33
CA ILE A 181 -8.30 -12.16 -1.93
C ILE A 181 -9.74 -11.73 -1.68
N ILE A 182 -10.16 -10.56 -2.19
CA ILE A 182 -11.55 -10.08 -2.04
C ILE A 182 -12.54 -11.08 -2.64
N ARG A 183 -12.26 -11.62 -3.84
CA ARG A 183 -13.10 -12.66 -4.45
C ARG A 183 -13.18 -13.90 -3.56
N ASN A 184 -12.02 -14.39 -3.12
CA ASN A 184 -11.94 -15.56 -2.24
C ASN A 184 -12.69 -15.37 -0.91
N LEU A 185 -12.71 -14.15 -0.35
CA LEU A 185 -13.45 -13.83 0.86
C LEU A 185 -14.95 -13.76 0.57
N ALA A 186 -15.36 -13.20 -0.57
CA ALA A 186 -16.76 -13.20 -1.00
C ALA A 186 -17.32 -14.63 -1.11
N ASP A 187 -16.55 -15.57 -1.67
CA ASP A 187 -16.95 -16.99 -1.74
C ASP A 187 -17.14 -17.61 -0.34
N ILE A 188 -16.38 -17.15 0.67
CA ILE A 188 -16.53 -17.62 2.05
C ILE A 188 -17.80 -17.01 2.67
N VAL A 189 -18.06 -15.72 2.42
CA VAL A 189 -19.27 -15.03 2.89
C VAL A 189 -20.52 -15.71 2.33
N GLU A 190 -20.55 -16.01 1.02
CA GLU A 190 -21.68 -16.67 0.36
C GLU A 190 -21.96 -18.04 0.99
N ARG A 191 -20.93 -18.87 1.15
CA ARG A 191 -21.05 -20.17 1.83
C ARG A 191 -21.49 -20.06 3.29
N GLN A 192 -21.21 -18.96 3.96
CA GLN A 192 -21.67 -18.71 5.33
C GLN A 192 -23.09 -18.13 5.40
N GLY A 193 -23.57 -17.55 4.29
CA GLY A 193 -24.89 -16.93 4.14
C GLY A 193 -25.96 -17.87 3.57
N GLU A 194 -25.59 -19.02 3.00
CA GLU A 194 -26.51 -20.13 2.68
C GLU A 194 -27.04 -20.78 3.98
N GLU A 195 -27.92 -20.06 4.67
CA GLU A 195 -28.91 -20.61 5.60
C GLU A 195 -30.27 -20.03 5.20
N ILE A 196 -30.94 -20.70 4.27
CA ILE A 196 -32.41 -20.68 4.13
C ILE A 196 -32.88 -22.11 3.91
#